data_AF-A0A5M3MUL5-F1
#
_entry.id   AF-A0A5M3MUL5-F1
#
_cell.length_a   1.000
_cell.length_b   1.000
_cell.length_c   1.000
_cell.angle_alpha   90.00
_cell.angle_beta   90.00
_cell.angle_gamma   90.00
#
_symmetry.space_group_name_H-M   'P 1'
#
loop_
_entity.id
_entity.type
_entity.pdbx_description
1 polymer ?
#
loop_
_entity_poly.entity_id
_entity_poly.type
_entity_poly.pdbx_seq_one_letter_code
_entity_poly.pdbx_strand_id
1 'polypeptide(L)'
;TFGRGTIRRFHKNACGMKRLAARDFEDLVQCAIPVFESVFPDKSHRRVISDLLFELATWHALAKLRLHTDDTLKVFDVSTAELGRLMRQFQHEVCPDYDTCELPPETAARGRRETRQGVHQVSGKKRKVLNLKTYKYHALGDYPAMVRLLGSVDNYTSQLVSSYPYFQYVSCTDLGCSGRARASHIQKSLSSHPQKA
;
A
#
# COMPACT_ATOMS: atom_id res chain seq x y z
N THR A 1 -19.89 6.24 20.76
CA THR A 1 -18.54 5.72 20.43
C THR A 1 -18.72 4.38 19.74
N PHE A 2 -18.25 4.22 18.50
CA PHE A 2 -18.12 2.90 17.90
C PHE A 2 -17.26 2.05 18.84
N GLY A 3 -17.71 0.83 19.16
CA GLY A 3 -17.24 0.05 20.30
C GLY A 3 -15.71 -0.03 20.42
N ARG A 4 -15.19 -0.10 21.66
CA ARG A 4 -13.75 -0.12 22.01
C ARG A 4 -12.89 -1.19 21.30
N GLY A 5 -13.48 -2.06 20.47
CA GLY A 5 -12.82 -3.16 19.77
C GLY A 5 -12.64 -3.00 18.25
N THR A 6 -13.36 -2.10 17.57
CA THR A 6 -13.40 -2.10 16.08
C THR A 6 -12.45 -1.08 15.45
N ILE A 7 -12.51 0.20 15.83
CA ILE A 7 -11.64 1.26 15.28
C ILE A 7 -10.61 1.67 16.33
N ARG A 8 -9.32 1.58 16.00
CA ARG A 8 -8.24 1.93 16.94
C ARG A 8 -7.92 3.42 16.92
N ARG A 9 -7.18 3.86 17.95
CA ARG A 9 -6.66 5.23 18.00
C ARG A 9 -5.58 5.42 16.94
N PHE A 10 -5.79 6.37 16.04
CA PHE A 10 -4.78 6.78 15.08
C PHE A 10 -3.56 7.42 15.76
N HIS A 11 -2.41 7.34 15.09
CA HIS A 11 -1.23 8.08 15.49
C HIS A 11 -1.48 9.60 15.39
N LYS A 12 -0.73 10.41 16.15
CA LYS A 12 -0.85 11.88 16.17
C LYS A 12 -0.77 12.56 14.79
N ASN A 13 -0.19 11.89 13.79
CA ASN A 13 -0.10 12.37 12.42
C ASN A 13 -0.38 11.19 11.47
N ALA A 14 -1.66 11.02 11.12
CA ALA A 14 -2.12 10.02 10.16
C ALA A 14 -1.62 10.30 8.75
N CYS A 15 -1.65 11.56 8.31
CA CYS A 15 -1.24 11.98 6.96
C CYS A 15 0.24 11.72 6.66
N GLY A 16 1.08 11.70 7.70
CA GLY A 16 2.50 11.39 7.56
C GLY A 16 2.78 9.92 7.23
N MET A 17 1.80 9.02 7.45
CA MET A 17 1.86 7.58 7.13
C MET A 17 3.14 6.88 7.61
N LYS A 18 3.66 7.28 8.79
CA LYS A 18 4.86 6.69 9.39
C LYS A 18 4.48 5.57 10.37
N ARG A 19 5.21 4.45 10.29
CA ARG A 19 5.06 3.29 11.21
C ARG A 19 3.66 2.68 11.20
N LEU A 20 3.00 2.63 10.04
CA LEU A 20 1.70 1.99 9.87
C LEU A 20 1.86 0.47 9.75
N ALA A 21 1.05 -0.27 10.48
CA ALA A 21 0.79 -1.68 10.23
C ALA A 21 -0.35 -1.83 9.21
N ALA A 22 -0.48 -3.00 8.57
CA ALA A 22 -1.54 -3.28 7.59
C ALA A 22 -2.95 -2.92 8.10
N ARG A 23 -3.23 -3.22 9.38
CA ARG A 23 -4.52 -2.93 10.03
C ARG A 23 -4.81 -1.43 10.18
N ASP A 24 -3.78 -0.59 10.28
CA ASP A 24 -3.98 0.86 10.41
C ASP A 24 -4.48 1.46 9.08
N PHE A 25 -4.11 0.88 7.94
CA PHE A 25 -4.62 1.32 6.63
C PHE A 25 -6.11 1.05 6.47
N GLU A 26 -6.58 -0.10 6.96
CA GLU A 26 -8.00 -0.45 6.98
C GLU A 26 -8.81 0.56 7.80
N ASP A 27 -8.38 0.84 9.04
CA ASP A 27 -9.04 1.80 9.93
C ASP A 27 -9.04 3.22 9.30
N LEU A 28 -7.95 3.61 8.63
CA LEU A 28 -7.86 4.90 7.93
C LEU A 28 -8.87 5.01 6.79
N VAL A 29 -9.00 3.98 5.95
CA VAL A 29 -9.96 3.97 4.84
C VAL A 29 -11.40 4.01 5.37
N GLN A 30 -11.72 3.24 6.42
CA GLN A 30 -13.05 3.25 7.05
C GLN A 30 -13.44 4.61 7.62
N CYS A 31 -12.47 5.40 8.08
CA CYS A 31 -12.71 6.72 8.67
C CYS A 31 -12.46 7.90 7.72
N ALA A 32 -12.07 7.63 6.46
CA ALA A 32 -11.60 8.68 5.55
C ALA A 32 -12.73 9.60 5.06
N ILE A 33 -13.89 9.04 4.70
CA ILE A 33 -15.00 9.77 4.06
C ILE A 33 -15.38 11.06 4.80
N PRO A 34 -15.73 11.05 6.10
CA PRO A 34 -16.12 12.27 6.81
C PRO A 34 -14.99 13.30 6.92
N VAL A 35 -13.73 12.84 6.94
CA VAL A 35 -12.57 13.75 7.00
C VAL A 35 -12.45 14.51 5.69
N PHE A 36 -12.48 13.81 4.55
CA PHE A 36 -12.32 14.41 3.23
C PHE A 36 -13.53 15.24 2.77
N GLU A 37 -14.71 15.00 3.32
CA GLU A 37 -15.90 15.81 3.04
C GLU A 37 -15.67 17.30 3.41
N SER A 38 -14.95 17.55 4.50
CA SER A 38 -14.70 18.90 5.01
C SER A 38 -13.45 19.59 4.44
N VAL A 39 -12.56 18.84 3.78
CA VAL A 39 -11.22 19.32 3.39
C VAL A 39 -11.23 20.07 2.05
N PHE A 40 -12.09 19.67 1.11
CA PHE A 40 -12.07 20.21 -0.24
C PHE A 40 -13.12 21.30 -0.47
N PRO A 41 -12.75 22.46 -1.01
CA PRO A 41 -13.70 23.55 -1.26
C PRO A 41 -14.62 23.24 -2.45
N ASP A 42 -14.09 22.61 -3.49
CA ASP A 42 -14.89 22.25 -4.66
C ASP A 42 -15.82 21.06 -4.37
N LYS A 43 -17.10 21.24 -4.71
CA LYS A 43 -18.15 20.23 -4.55
C LYS A 43 -17.97 19.09 -5.54
N SER A 44 -17.45 19.35 -6.74
CA SER A 44 -17.30 18.33 -7.78
C SER A 44 -16.19 17.34 -7.38
N HIS A 45 -15.03 17.85 -6.96
CA HIS A 45 -13.92 17.04 -6.46
C HIS A 45 -14.30 16.22 -5.23
N ARG A 46 -15.03 16.83 -4.29
CA ARG A 46 -15.48 16.13 -3.07
C ARG A 46 -16.32 14.90 -3.42
N ARG A 47 -17.23 15.02 -4.39
CA ARG A 47 -18.06 13.88 -4.82
C ARG A 47 -17.19 12.75 -5.38
N VAL A 48 -16.31 13.05 -6.32
CA VAL A 48 -15.42 12.04 -6.94
C VAL A 48 -14.55 11.35 -5.88
N ILE A 49 -14.02 12.12 -4.92
CA ILE A 49 -13.18 11.59 -3.84
C ILE A 49 -14.00 10.72 -2.89
N SER A 50 -15.19 11.16 -2.47
CA SER A 50 -16.06 10.37 -1.60
C SER A 50 -16.52 9.07 -2.26
N ASP A 51 -16.91 9.12 -3.53
CA ASP A 51 -17.28 7.94 -4.32
C ASP A 51 -16.09 6.96 -4.41
N LEU A 52 -14.90 7.48 -4.69
CA LEU A 52 -13.67 6.68 -4.74
C LEU A 52 -13.32 6.04 -3.39
N LEU A 53 -13.44 6.78 -2.29
CA LEU A 53 -13.17 6.26 -0.95
C LEU A 53 -14.18 5.19 -0.52
N PHE A 54 -15.46 5.40 -0.86
CA PHE A 54 -16.50 4.42 -0.62
C PHE A 54 -16.26 3.13 -1.42
N GLU A 55 -15.89 3.26 -2.70
CA GLU A 55 -15.60 2.10 -3.53
C GLU A 55 -14.34 1.37 -3.05
N LEU A 56 -13.29 2.09 -2.64
CA LEU A 56 -12.10 1.50 -2.02
C LEU A 56 -12.42 0.71 -0.75
N ALA A 57 -13.28 1.26 0.11
CA ALA A 57 -13.72 0.59 1.33
C ALA A 57 -14.54 -0.67 1.02
N THR A 58 -15.43 -0.59 0.03
CA THR A 58 -16.26 -1.70 -0.44
C THR A 58 -15.41 -2.81 -1.04
N TRP A 59 -14.53 -2.47 -1.97
CA TRP A 59 -13.60 -3.40 -2.61
C TRP A 59 -12.70 -4.09 -1.57
N HIS A 60 -12.17 -3.35 -0.59
CA HIS A 60 -11.35 -3.90 0.47
C HIS A 60 -12.15 -4.86 1.39
N ALA A 61 -13.40 -4.51 1.71
CA ALA A 61 -14.27 -5.39 2.49
C ALA A 61 -14.55 -6.71 1.74
N LEU A 62 -14.79 -6.65 0.43
CA LEU A 62 -14.97 -7.82 -0.42
C LEU A 62 -13.70 -8.67 -0.50
N ALA A 63 -12.54 -8.04 -0.70
CA ALA A 63 -11.24 -8.73 -0.77
C ALA A 63 -10.88 -9.48 0.52
N LYS A 64 -11.40 -9.03 1.66
CA LYS A 64 -11.14 -9.59 2.99
C LYS A 64 -12.19 -10.60 3.45
N LEU A 65 -13.20 -10.91 2.63
CA LEU A 65 -14.20 -11.90 3.02
C LEU A 65 -13.55 -13.26 3.24
N ARG A 66 -13.83 -13.87 4.39
CA ARG A 66 -13.36 -15.22 4.74
C ARG A 66 -14.05 -16.32 3.96
N LEU A 67 -15.24 -16.02 3.46
CA LEU A 67 -16.06 -16.91 2.66
C LEU A 67 -16.63 -16.12 1.50
N HIS A 68 -16.38 -16.61 0.29
CA HIS A 68 -16.97 -16.10 -0.92
C HIS A 68 -18.08 -17.02 -1.38
N THR A 69 -19.17 -16.43 -1.87
CA THR A 69 -20.23 -17.12 -2.62
C THR A 69 -20.19 -16.62 -4.06
N ASP A 70 -20.89 -17.31 -4.95
CA ASP A 70 -20.98 -16.88 -6.35
C ASP A 70 -21.50 -15.43 -6.48
N ASP A 71 -22.40 -15.03 -5.59
CA ASP A 71 -22.95 -13.68 -5.60
C ASP A 71 -21.95 -12.64 -5.08
N THR A 72 -21.21 -12.93 -4.00
CA THR A 72 -20.18 -11.97 -3.55
C THR A 72 -19.04 -11.84 -4.54
N LEU A 73 -18.72 -12.89 -5.30
CA LEU A 73 -17.74 -12.84 -6.39
C LEU A 73 -18.23 -11.99 -7.58
N LYS A 74 -19.51 -12.07 -7.95
CA LYS A 74 -20.09 -11.17 -8.96
C LYS A 74 -20.01 -9.72 -8.52
N VAL A 75 -20.39 -9.44 -7.27
CA VAL A 75 -20.25 -8.09 -6.69
C VAL A 75 -18.79 -7.64 -6.68
N PHE A 76 -17.86 -8.56 -6.44
CA PHE A 76 -16.43 -8.24 -6.43
C PHE A 76 -15.87 -7.89 -7.81
N ASP A 77 -16.31 -8.56 -8.88
CA ASP A 77 -15.97 -8.15 -10.25
C ASP A 77 -16.48 -6.74 -10.56
N VAL A 78 -17.75 -6.48 -10.22
CA VAL A 78 -18.40 -5.18 -10.46
C VAL A 78 -17.67 -4.08 -9.69
N SER A 79 -17.39 -4.29 -8.41
CA SER A 79 -16.64 -3.36 -7.56
C SER A 79 -15.23 -3.11 -8.10
N THR A 80 -14.55 -4.14 -8.61
CA THR A 80 -13.22 -4.01 -9.20
C THR A 80 -13.23 -3.16 -10.48
N ALA A 81 -14.23 -3.37 -11.35
CA ALA A 81 -14.41 -2.56 -12.55
C ALA A 81 -14.73 -1.10 -12.22
N GLU A 82 -15.61 -0.88 -11.24
CA GLU A 82 -16.04 0.44 -10.80
C GLU A 82 -14.92 1.21 -10.11
N LEU A 83 -14.12 0.54 -9.26
CA LEU A 83 -12.91 1.10 -8.68
C LEU A 83 -11.95 1.59 -9.77
N GLY A 84 -11.75 0.80 -10.82
CA GLY A 84 -10.94 1.21 -11.97
C GLY A 84 -11.50 2.44 -12.68
N ARG A 85 -12.82 2.52 -12.85
CA ARG A 85 -13.52 3.67 -13.46
C ARG A 85 -13.32 4.94 -12.62
N LEU A 86 -13.56 4.87 -11.31
CA LEU A 86 -13.43 5.98 -10.38
C LEU A 86 -11.96 6.45 -10.24
N MET A 87 -10.99 5.53 -10.26
CA MET A 87 -9.56 5.90 -10.26
C MET A 87 -9.17 6.71 -11.50
N ARG A 88 -9.66 6.32 -12.68
CA ARG A 88 -9.43 7.07 -13.93
C ARG A 88 -10.13 8.43 -13.90
N GLN A 89 -11.36 8.47 -13.38
CA GLN A 89 -12.10 9.72 -13.19
C GLN A 89 -11.36 10.68 -12.25
N PHE A 90 -10.90 10.20 -11.09
CA PHE A 90 -10.09 10.98 -10.15
C PHE A 90 -8.79 11.50 -10.78
N GLN A 91 -8.11 10.68 -11.59
CA GLN A 91 -6.91 11.10 -12.30
C GLN A 91 -7.18 12.21 -13.32
N HIS A 92 -8.33 12.16 -14.01
CA HIS A 92 -8.66 13.09 -15.08
C HIS A 92 -9.30 14.39 -14.58
N GLU A 93 -10.19 14.31 -13.59
CA GLU A 93 -11.00 15.44 -13.13
C GLU A 93 -10.35 16.15 -11.95
N VAL A 94 -9.74 15.42 -11.00
CA VAL A 94 -9.27 16.01 -9.74
C VAL A 94 -7.77 16.30 -9.80
N CYS A 95 -6.95 15.34 -10.23
CA CYS A 95 -5.49 15.47 -10.17
C CYS A 95 -4.90 16.69 -10.92
N PRO A 96 -5.44 17.17 -12.07
CA PRO A 96 -4.89 18.33 -12.76
C PRO A 96 -4.95 19.64 -11.95
N ASP A 97 -5.93 19.75 -11.05
CA ASP A 97 -6.22 20.98 -10.31
C ASP A 97 -5.40 21.12 -9.01
N TYR A 98 -4.69 20.05 -8.60
CA TYR A 98 -3.85 20.06 -7.41
C TYR A 98 -2.38 19.85 -7.77
N ASP A 99 -1.53 20.83 -7.44
CA ASP A 99 -0.08 20.69 -7.60
C ASP A 99 0.51 19.79 -6.50
N THR A 100 0.55 18.49 -6.77
CA THR A 100 1.16 17.52 -5.87
C THR A 100 2.66 17.39 -6.11
N CYS A 101 3.46 17.56 -5.05
CA CYS A 101 4.91 17.40 -5.07
C CYS A 101 5.36 16.27 -4.15
N GLU A 102 6.58 15.78 -4.36
CA GLU A 102 7.21 14.85 -3.43
C GLU A 102 7.20 15.38 -1.99
N LEU A 103 6.91 14.49 -1.05
CA LEU A 103 6.98 14.83 0.37
C LEU A 103 8.44 15.14 0.76
N PRO A 104 8.69 15.95 1.81
CA PRO A 104 10.06 16.24 2.25
C PRO A 104 10.93 14.98 2.50
N PRO A 105 10.40 13.90 3.12
CA PRO A 105 11.16 12.65 3.27
C PRO A 105 11.50 11.96 1.94
N GLU A 106 10.61 12.02 0.95
CA GLU A 106 10.82 11.44 -0.39
C GLU A 106 11.89 12.22 -1.15
N THR A 107 11.81 13.55 -1.11
CA THR A 107 12.81 14.45 -1.71
C THR A 107 14.19 14.19 -1.09
N ALA A 108 14.28 14.08 0.24
CA ALA A 108 15.52 13.74 0.93
C ALA A 108 16.03 12.34 0.56
N ALA A 109 15.13 11.36 0.39
CA ALA A 109 15.51 10.01 -0.03
C ALA A 109 16.03 9.98 -1.47
N ARG A 110 15.46 10.78 -2.36
CA ARG A 110 15.93 10.94 -3.74
C ARG A 110 17.31 11.59 -3.78
N GLY A 111 17.52 12.69 -3.05
CA GLY A 111 18.83 13.34 -2.96
C GLY A 111 19.93 12.37 -2.50
N ARG A 112 19.66 11.54 -1.49
CA ARG A 112 20.61 10.49 -1.06
C ARG A 112 20.91 9.43 -2.13
N ARG A 113 19.98 9.15 -3.05
CA ARG A 113 20.20 8.21 -4.17
C ARG A 113 21.01 8.89 -5.28
N GLU A 114 20.70 10.13 -5.60
CA GLU A 114 21.41 10.94 -6.61
C GLU A 114 22.88 11.14 -6.20
N THR A 115 23.16 11.47 -4.93
CA THR A 115 24.54 11.56 -4.42
C THR A 115 25.29 10.23 -4.52
N ARG A 116 24.62 9.10 -4.27
CA ARG A 116 25.23 7.76 -4.45
C ARG A 116 25.50 7.41 -5.91
N GLN A 117 24.82 8.06 -6.85
CA GLN A 117 24.99 7.88 -8.29
C GLN A 117 25.93 8.93 -8.90
N GLY A 118 26.58 9.77 -8.08
CA GLY A 118 27.50 10.80 -8.55
C GLY A 118 26.82 12.04 -9.14
N VAL A 119 25.49 12.17 -8.98
CA VAL A 119 24.74 13.34 -9.44
C VAL A 119 24.81 14.41 -8.34
N HIS A 120 25.69 15.39 -8.55
CA HIS A 120 25.89 16.54 -7.65
C HIS A 120 24.99 17.73 -8.05
N GLN A 121 23.68 17.50 -8.16
CA GLN A 121 22.72 18.59 -8.28
C GLN A 121 21.72 18.58 -7.12
N VAL A 122 21.43 19.77 -6.59
CA VAL A 122 20.39 19.96 -5.58
C VAL A 122 19.04 19.82 -6.27
N SER A 123 18.46 18.64 -6.13
CA SER A 123 17.20 18.27 -6.73
C SER A 123 16.05 19.02 -6.05
N GLY A 124 15.47 20.01 -6.75
CA GLY A 124 14.36 20.83 -6.26
C GLY A 124 13.04 20.08 -6.04
N LYS A 125 11.97 20.82 -5.72
CA LYS A 125 10.62 20.22 -5.62
C LYS A 125 10.29 19.52 -6.94
N LYS A 126 9.93 18.24 -6.85
CA LYS A 126 9.53 17.45 -8.03
C LYS A 126 8.04 17.21 -7.97
N ARG A 127 7.34 17.67 -9.00
CA ARG A 127 5.92 17.39 -9.20
C ARG A 127 5.72 15.89 -9.35
N LYS A 128 4.68 15.37 -8.69
CA LYS A 128 4.20 14.00 -8.79
C LYS A 128 2.85 14.03 -9.44
N VAL A 129 2.65 13.15 -10.41
CA VAL A 129 1.36 12.89 -11.03
C VAL A 129 1.00 11.45 -10.72
N LEU A 130 -0.27 11.20 -10.43
CA LEU A 130 -0.78 9.86 -10.21
C LEU A 130 -0.51 8.99 -11.45
N ASN A 131 0.18 7.87 -11.28
CA ASN A 131 0.45 6.91 -12.35
C ASN A 131 -0.34 5.62 -12.14
N LEU A 132 -1.41 5.45 -12.90
CA LEU A 132 -2.25 4.26 -12.87
C LEU A 132 -1.63 3.05 -13.58
N LYS A 133 -0.60 3.23 -14.41
CA LYS A 133 0.09 2.15 -15.14
C LYS A 133 1.15 1.43 -14.28
N THR A 134 0.90 1.31 -12.98
CA THR A 134 1.79 0.58 -12.08
C THR A 134 1.20 -0.78 -11.76
N TYR A 135 2.08 -1.76 -11.52
CA TYR A 135 1.68 -3.13 -11.17
C TYR A 135 0.62 -3.16 -10.06
N LYS A 136 0.72 -2.26 -9.07
CA LYS A 136 -0.21 -2.18 -7.95
C LYS A 136 -1.67 -2.01 -8.41
N TYR A 137 -1.94 -1.18 -9.41
CA TYR A 137 -3.30 -0.98 -9.90
C TYR A 137 -3.78 -2.12 -10.77
N HIS A 138 -2.89 -2.71 -11.57
CA HIS A 138 -3.23 -3.86 -12.40
C HIS A 138 -3.53 -5.10 -11.56
N ALA A 139 -2.75 -5.33 -10.51
CA ALA A 139 -2.94 -6.44 -9.60
C ALA A 139 -4.30 -6.41 -8.87
N LEU A 140 -4.91 -5.23 -8.67
CA LEU A 140 -6.27 -5.14 -8.09
C LEU A 140 -7.30 -5.85 -8.96
N GLY A 141 -7.11 -5.82 -10.28
CA GLY A 141 -7.97 -6.49 -11.26
C GLY A 141 -7.99 -8.01 -11.13
N ASP A 142 -6.89 -8.58 -10.64
CA ASP A 142 -6.69 -10.03 -10.58
C ASP A 142 -7.29 -10.68 -9.33
N TYR A 143 -7.69 -9.89 -8.33
CA TYR A 143 -8.19 -10.40 -7.05
C TYR A 143 -9.42 -11.32 -7.20
N PRO A 144 -10.49 -10.94 -7.93
CA PRO A 144 -11.66 -11.81 -8.06
C PRO A 144 -11.32 -13.15 -8.71
N ALA A 145 -10.47 -13.15 -9.73
CA ALA A 145 -10.01 -14.38 -10.39
C ALA A 145 -9.12 -15.23 -9.46
N MET A 146 -8.22 -14.59 -8.72
CA MET A 146 -7.38 -15.26 -7.72
C MET A 146 -8.22 -15.93 -6.64
N VAL A 147 -9.26 -15.26 -6.13
CA VAL A 147 -10.15 -15.82 -5.11
C VAL A 147 -10.93 -17.02 -5.64
N ARG A 148 -11.38 -17.01 -6.90
CA ARG A 148 -12.03 -18.18 -7.52
C ARG A 148 -11.12 -19.39 -7.62
N LEU A 149 -9.85 -19.15 -7.96
CA LEU A 149 -8.89 -20.21 -8.21
C LEU A 149 -8.31 -20.81 -6.93
N LEU A 150 -8.00 -19.95 -5.95
CA LEU A 150 -7.22 -20.32 -4.77
C LEU A 150 -8.04 -20.29 -3.46
N GLY A 151 -9.22 -19.68 -3.48
CA GLY A 151 -10.04 -19.43 -2.29
C GLY A 151 -9.73 -18.08 -1.62
N SER A 152 -10.29 -17.85 -0.42
CA SER A 152 -10.10 -16.60 0.32
C SER A 152 -8.64 -16.40 0.73
N VAL A 153 -8.14 -15.17 0.54
CA VAL A 153 -6.77 -14.78 0.90
C VAL A 153 -6.56 -14.42 2.37
N ASP A 154 -7.61 -14.36 3.20
CA ASP A 154 -7.52 -13.95 4.61
C ASP A 154 -6.81 -15.00 5.50
N ASN A 155 -6.64 -16.25 5.02
CA ASN A 155 -6.15 -17.38 5.82
C ASN A 155 -4.76 -17.91 5.42
N TYR A 156 -4.02 -17.27 4.51
CA TYR A 156 -2.67 -17.72 4.18
C TYR A 156 -1.68 -17.34 5.29
N THR A 157 -1.30 -18.31 6.11
CA THR A 157 -0.15 -18.19 7.01
C THR A 157 1.11 -18.64 6.27
N SER A 158 2.15 -17.81 6.28
CA SER A 158 3.49 -18.20 5.80
C SER A 158 4.28 -18.98 6.85
N GLN A 159 3.66 -19.33 7.99
CA GLN A 159 4.26 -20.26 8.93
C GLN A 159 4.22 -21.64 8.28
N LEU A 160 5.39 -22.14 7.87
CA LEU A 160 5.58 -23.48 7.34
C LEU A 160 5.00 -24.50 8.31
N VAL A 161 3.78 -24.97 8.05
CA VAL A 161 3.28 -26.21 8.64
C VAL A 161 4.06 -27.31 7.93
N SER A 162 5.16 -27.72 8.56
CA SER A 162 5.88 -28.94 8.26
C SER A 162 4.87 -30.08 8.10
N SER A 163 4.87 -30.71 6.93
CA SER A 163 4.03 -31.85 6.49
C SER A 163 2.80 -31.47 5.67
N TYR A 164 2.97 -31.17 4.39
CA TYR A 164 2.27 -31.80 3.25
C TYR A 164 2.97 -31.38 1.94
N PRO A 165 3.38 -32.30 1.06
CA PRO A 165 4.05 -31.97 -0.18
C PRO A 165 3.02 -31.88 -1.30
N TYR A 166 2.53 -30.69 -1.64
CA TYR A 166 2.10 -30.28 -3.01
C TYR A 166 1.47 -28.88 -2.98
N PHE A 167 2.27 -27.85 -3.20
CA PHE A 167 1.91 -26.77 -4.14
C PHE A 167 3.17 -25.93 -4.38
N GLN A 168 3.66 -25.99 -5.62
CA GLN A 168 4.87 -25.33 -6.03
C GLN A 168 4.60 -23.83 -6.14
N TYR A 169 5.15 -23.08 -5.20
CA TYR A 169 5.16 -21.63 -5.16
C TYR A 169 5.98 -21.12 -6.37
N VAL A 170 5.37 -20.35 -7.28
CA VAL A 170 6.15 -19.43 -8.12
C VAL A 170 6.44 -18.22 -7.25
N SER A 171 7.61 -18.22 -6.61
CA SER A 171 8.10 -17.02 -5.93
C SER A 171 8.33 -15.93 -6.97
N CYS A 172 7.55 -14.85 -6.90
CA CYS A 172 7.87 -13.60 -7.58
C CYS A 172 9.01 -12.89 -6.81
N THR A 173 10.17 -13.54 -6.70
CA THR A 173 11.42 -12.93 -6.21
C THR A 173 12.44 -12.71 -7.32
N ASP A 174 12.18 -13.17 -8.55
CA ASP A 174 13.14 -13.05 -9.66
C ASP A 174 12.67 -12.11 -10.78
N LEU A 175 12.21 -10.90 -10.45
CA LEU A 175 12.15 -9.81 -11.42
C LEU A 175 12.57 -8.46 -10.78
N GLY A 176 13.88 -8.24 -10.70
CA GLY A 176 14.47 -6.92 -10.95
C GLY A 176 14.36 -5.83 -9.86
N CYS A 177 14.12 -6.17 -8.60
CA CYS A 177 14.24 -5.19 -7.52
C CYS A 177 15.70 -5.06 -7.04
N SER A 178 16.42 -4.07 -7.57
CA SER A 178 17.64 -3.53 -6.95
C SER A 178 17.30 -3.03 -5.52
N GLY A 179 17.51 -3.91 -4.55
CA GLY A 179 17.03 -3.76 -3.18
C GLY A 179 17.96 -4.44 -2.18
N ARG A 180 19.22 -3.97 -2.14
CA ARG A 180 20.18 -3.98 -1.01
C ARG A 180 19.79 -4.88 0.19
N ALA A 181 20.26 -6.13 0.16
CA ALA A 181 20.45 -6.90 1.38
C ALA A 181 21.53 -6.22 2.24
N ARG A 182 21.21 -5.89 3.49
CA ARG A 182 22.21 -5.62 4.54
C ARG A 182 22.21 -6.81 5.47
N ALA A 183 23.10 -7.78 5.19
CA ALA A 183 23.57 -8.72 6.18
C ALA A 183 24.71 -8.04 6.95
N SER A 184 24.50 -7.70 8.22
CA SER A 184 25.62 -7.43 9.12
C SER A 184 25.79 -8.66 10.00
N HIS A 185 26.62 -9.57 9.51
CA HIS A 185 27.25 -10.61 10.31
C HIS A 185 28.26 -9.91 11.23
N ILE A 186 27.99 -9.85 12.53
CA ILE A 186 29.00 -9.46 13.51
C ILE A 186 29.77 -10.73 13.86
N GLN A 187 30.92 -10.93 13.21
CA GLN A 187 31.93 -11.87 13.69
C GLN A 187 32.62 -11.24 14.91
N LYS A 188 32.49 -11.90 16.07
CA LYS A 188 33.33 -11.66 17.23
C LYS A 188 34.71 -12.25 16.94
N SER A 189 35.71 -11.41 16.68
CA SER A 189 37.12 -11.80 16.74
C SER A 189 37.66 -11.51 18.14
N LEU A 190 37.96 -12.58 18.88
CA LEU A 190 38.78 -12.57 20.09
C LEU A 190 40.16 -11.99 19.75
N SER A 191 40.56 -10.89 20.38
CA SER A 191 41.96 -10.45 20.42
C SER A 191 42.51 -10.64 21.82
N SER A 192 43.48 -11.56 21.91
CA SER A 192 44.35 -11.83 23.04
C SER A 192 45.12 -10.58 23.51
N HIS A 193 45.07 -10.31 24.81
CA HIS A 193 46.05 -9.48 25.51
C HIS A 193 47.37 -10.23 25.67
N PRO A 194 48.53 -9.58 25.44
CA PRO A 194 49.75 -9.89 26.16
C PRO A 194 49.98 -8.88 27.30
N GLN A 195 50.13 -9.42 28.51
CA GLN A 195 50.71 -8.74 29.66
C GLN A 195 52.16 -8.33 29.37
N LYS A 196 52.54 -7.11 29.74
CA LYS A 196 53.91 -6.76 30.15
C LYS A 196 53.88 -5.66 31.22
N ALA A 197 54.11 -6.06 32.45
CA ALA A 197 55.15 -5.51 33.32
C ALA A 197 55.68 -6.70 34.14
#